data_AF-A0A7Y6PLJ3-F1
#
_entry.id   AF-A0A7Y6PLJ3-F1
#
_cell.length_a   1.000
_cell.length_b   1.000
_cell.length_c   1.000
_cell.angle_alpha   90.00
_cell.angle_beta   90.00
_cell.angle_gamma   90.00
#
_symmetry.space_group_name_H-M   'P 1'
#
loop_
_entity.id
_entity.type
_entity.pdbx_description
1 polymer ?
#
loop_
_entity_poly.entity_id
_entity_poly.type
_entity_poly.pdbx_seq_one_letter_code
_entity_poly.pdbx_strand_id
1 'polypeptide(L)'
;MNVRTFLVACAAVTGLAGAAVADTPAQQEIPAADAEKWMTFFDKLVTTVVDSASTCDKLAVNVNALADANKDAIAIARTAKQQGQKLPADKQARMIEGVKKMVPGMQRCGHDQKVRAAFAKLDLNRKG
;
A
#
# COMPACT_ATOMS: atom_id res chain seq x y z
N MET A 1 -11.13 23.33 -47.84
CA MET A 1 -10.78 22.22 -48.76
C MET A 1 -10.03 21.20 -47.89
N ASN A 2 -10.45 19.96 -47.63
CA ASN A 2 -11.34 19.04 -48.34
C ASN A 2 -12.15 18.21 -47.34
N VAL A 3 -13.46 18.19 -47.55
CA VAL A 3 -14.42 17.28 -46.95
C VAL A 3 -14.51 16.08 -47.89
N ARG A 4 -14.20 14.87 -47.42
CA ARG A 4 -14.56 13.63 -48.14
C ARG A 4 -15.55 12.83 -47.30
N THR A 5 -16.79 13.24 -47.50
CA THR A 5 -18.03 12.47 -47.46
C THR A 5 -17.82 10.99 -47.81
N PHE A 6 -18.09 10.11 -46.86
CA PHE A 6 -18.59 8.77 -47.15
C PHE A 6 -19.75 8.49 -46.20
N LEU A 7 -20.95 8.64 -46.77
CA LEU A 7 -22.22 8.17 -46.26
C LEU A 7 -22.43 6.77 -46.85
N VAL A 8 -22.46 5.74 -46.01
CA VAL A 8 -23.13 4.48 -46.32
C VAL A 8 -23.96 4.08 -45.10
N ALA A 9 -25.26 3.95 -45.35
CA ALA A 9 -26.32 3.65 -44.40
C ALA A 9 -26.47 2.14 -44.13
N CYS A 10 -27.37 1.84 -43.19
CA CYS A 10 -27.99 0.54 -42.87
C CYS A 10 -27.27 -0.34 -41.84
N ALA A 11 -27.74 -0.30 -40.59
CA ALA A 11 -28.63 -1.34 -40.07
C ALA A 11 -29.07 -0.98 -38.64
N ALA A 12 -30.39 -0.87 -38.45
CA ALA A 12 -31.00 -0.87 -37.12
C ALA A 12 -30.79 -2.25 -36.49
N VAL A 13 -30.05 -2.30 -35.38
CA VAL A 13 -30.09 -3.41 -34.43
C VAL A 13 -30.62 -2.84 -33.12
N THR A 14 -31.94 -2.91 -32.98
CA THR A 14 -32.61 -2.99 -31.68
C THR A 14 -32.09 -4.23 -30.95
N GLY A 15 -31.46 -4.06 -29.80
CA GLY A 15 -31.09 -5.20 -28.97
C GLY A 15 -30.08 -4.86 -27.88
N LEU A 16 -30.59 -4.64 -26.68
CA LEU A 16 -29.91 -4.71 -25.39
C LEU A 16 -28.85 -3.63 -25.15
N ALA A 17 -29.29 -2.60 -24.44
CA ALA A 17 -28.50 -1.87 -23.47
C ALA A 17 -28.01 -2.83 -22.36
N GLY A 18 -27.11 -3.74 -22.71
CA GLY A 18 -26.18 -4.34 -21.75
C GLY A 18 -25.02 -3.36 -21.66
N ALA A 19 -25.09 -2.42 -20.72
CA ALA A 19 -23.90 -1.74 -20.27
C ALA A 19 -22.91 -2.85 -19.88
N ALA A 20 -21.90 -3.06 -20.71
CA ALA A 20 -20.76 -3.87 -20.36
C ALA A 20 -20.13 -3.17 -19.15
N VAL A 21 -20.50 -3.62 -17.95
CA VAL A 21 -19.65 -3.44 -16.80
C VAL A 21 -18.38 -4.17 -17.22
N ALA A 22 -17.34 -3.40 -17.53
CA ALA A 22 -16.03 -3.97 -17.66
C ALA A 22 -15.76 -4.64 -16.31
N ASP A 23 -15.85 -5.98 -16.27
CA ASP A 23 -15.33 -6.83 -15.21
C ASP A 23 -13.87 -6.45 -15.02
N THR A 24 -13.65 -5.41 -14.21
CA THR A 24 -12.34 -5.09 -13.69
C THR A 24 -11.96 -6.32 -12.89
N PRO A 25 -10.88 -7.04 -13.24
CA PRO A 25 -10.49 -8.24 -12.53
C PRO A 25 -10.49 -7.91 -11.05
N ALA A 26 -11.29 -8.65 -10.27
CA ALA A 26 -11.31 -8.48 -8.82
C ALA A 26 -9.87 -8.59 -8.35
N GLN A 27 -9.31 -7.48 -7.89
CA GLN A 27 -7.90 -7.41 -7.57
C GLN A 27 -7.66 -8.37 -6.40
N GLN A 28 -6.82 -9.36 -6.63
CA GLN A 28 -6.66 -10.48 -5.71
C GLN A 28 -6.28 -9.96 -4.31
N GLU A 29 -7.05 -10.34 -3.30
CA GLU A 29 -6.71 -10.01 -1.92
C GLU A 29 -5.59 -10.93 -1.42
N ILE A 30 -4.78 -10.42 -0.50
CA ILE A 30 -3.83 -11.26 0.23
C ILE A 30 -4.61 -12.24 1.12
N PRO A 31 -4.09 -13.46 1.38
CA PRO A 31 -4.71 -14.38 2.33
C PRO A 31 -4.94 -13.75 3.71
N ALA A 32 -6.04 -14.08 4.37
CA ALA A 32 -6.40 -13.45 5.65
C ALA A 32 -5.32 -13.60 6.74
N ALA A 33 -4.68 -14.77 6.84
CA ALA A 33 -3.59 -14.99 7.79
C ALA A 33 -2.37 -14.09 7.52
N ASP A 34 -2.05 -13.89 6.24
CA ASP A 34 -0.97 -13.01 5.81
C ASP A 34 -1.32 -11.54 6.06
N ALA A 35 -2.58 -11.16 5.87
CA ALA A 35 -3.09 -9.85 6.24
C ALA A 35 -2.95 -9.58 7.73
N GLU A 36 -3.35 -10.50 8.59
CA GLU A 36 -3.22 -10.31 10.04
C GLU A 36 -1.76 -10.22 10.48
N LYS A 37 -0.87 -11.00 9.86
CA LYS A 37 0.57 -10.96 10.16
C LYS A 37 1.17 -9.60 9.77
N TRP A 38 0.82 -9.10 8.59
CA TRP A 38 1.23 -7.77 8.15
C TRP A 38 0.66 -6.67 9.06
N MET A 39 -0.62 -6.76 9.42
CA MET A 39 -1.28 -5.74 10.23
C MET A 39 -0.75 -5.71 11.66
N THR A 40 -0.44 -6.86 12.26
CA THR A 40 0.23 -6.94 13.55
C THR A 40 1.58 -6.23 13.55
N PHE A 41 2.37 -6.42 12.48
CA PHE A 41 3.62 -5.68 12.32
C PHE A 41 3.37 -4.18 12.14
N PHE A 42 2.41 -3.80 11.30
CA PHE A 42 2.08 -2.41 11.02
C PHE A 42 1.62 -1.66 12.28
N ASP A 43 0.76 -2.28 13.10
CA ASP A 43 0.31 -1.69 14.36
C ASP A 43 1.49 -1.46 15.32
N LYS A 44 2.42 -2.42 15.41
CA LYS A 44 3.65 -2.27 16.20
C LYS A 44 4.52 -1.14 15.66
N LEU A 45 4.59 -0.96 14.34
CA LEU A 45 5.32 0.14 13.71
C LEU A 45 4.70 1.48 14.09
N VAL A 46 3.38 1.61 13.99
CA VAL A 46 2.64 2.82 14.39
C VAL A 46 2.93 3.17 15.84
N THR A 47 2.75 2.22 16.77
CA THR A 47 3.05 2.40 18.19
C THR A 47 4.51 2.81 18.40
N THR A 48 5.45 2.12 17.75
CA THR A 48 6.88 2.44 17.84
C THR A 48 7.18 3.87 17.42
N VAL A 49 6.57 4.35 16.33
CA VAL A 49 6.76 5.71 15.86
C VAL A 49 6.20 6.73 16.82
N VAL A 50 4.98 6.53 17.29
CA VAL A 50 4.31 7.45 18.23
C VAL A 50 5.10 7.53 19.54
N ASP A 51 5.52 6.39 20.08
CA ASP A 51 6.22 6.32 21.38
C ASP A 51 7.68 6.79 21.33
N SER A 52 8.30 6.73 20.15
CA SER A 52 9.71 7.07 19.96
C SER A 52 9.94 8.42 19.29
N ALA A 53 8.89 9.11 18.85
CA ALA A 53 8.96 10.37 18.11
C ALA A 53 9.68 11.51 18.84
N SER A 54 9.81 11.45 20.17
CA SER A 54 10.48 12.50 20.95
C SER A 54 11.98 12.64 20.61
N THR A 55 12.62 11.54 20.18
CA THR A 55 14.06 11.49 19.85
C THR A 55 14.29 10.67 18.59
N CYS A 56 14.83 11.31 17.55
CA CYS A 56 14.97 10.67 16.23
C CYS A 56 15.96 9.49 16.24
N ASP A 57 17.00 9.54 17.07
CA ASP A 57 17.90 8.40 17.29
C ASP A 57 17.16 7.18 17.84
N LYS A 58 16.30 7.38 18.86
CA LYS A 58 15.50 6.30 19.45
C LYS A 58 14.50 5.74 18.44
N LEU A 59 13.85 6.62 17.67
CA LEU A 59 12.97 6.20 16.57
C LEU A 59 13.72 5.32 15.58
N ALA A 60 14.90 5.74 15.11
CA ALA A 60 15.70 4.98 14.16
C ALA A 60 16.12 3.60 14.71
N VAL A 61 16.56 3.54 15.97
CA VAL A 61 16.94 2.29 16.63
C VAL A 61 15.74 1.35 16.74
N ASN A 62 14.61 1.85 17.22
CA ASN A 62 13.42 1.03 17.45
C ASN A 62 12.79 0.55 16.14
N VAL A 63 12.73 1.39 15.11
CA VAL A 63 12.25 0.98 13.78
C VAL A 63 13.18 -0.07 13.16
N ASN A 64 14.50 0.08 13.31
CA ASN A 64 15.45 -0.94 12.84
C ASN A 64 15.24 -2.28 13.57
N ALA A 65 15.18 -2.26 14.89
CA ALA A 65 14.96 -3.47 15.68
C ALA A 65 13.62 -4.14 15.33
N LEU A 66 12.57 -3.34 15.13
CA LEU A 66 11.27 -3.84 14.71
C LEU A 66 11.33 -4.47 13.31
N ALA A 67 12.01 -3.83 12.35
CA ALA A 67 12.18 -4.36 11.01
C ALA A 67 12.94 -5.70 11.03
N ASP A 68 14.02 -5.78 11.81
CA ASP A 68 14.84 -6.98 11.90
C ASP A 68 14.10 -8.14 12.58
N ALA A 69 13.24 -7.87 13.55
CA ALA A 69 12.42 -8.87 14.23
C ALA A 69 11.20 -9.34 13.41
N ASN A 70 10.80 -8.60 12.36
CA ASN A 70 9.56 -8.87 11.61
C ASN A 70 9.81 -9.02 10.10
N LYS A 71 10.99 -9.51 9.71
CA LYS A 71 11.37 -9.72 8.30
C LYS A 71 10.35 -10.54 7.51
N ASP A 72 9.75 -11.55 8.13
CA ASP A 72 8.72 -12.39 7.51
C ASP A 72 7.47 -11.58 7.13
N ALA A 73 6.99 -10.70 8.01
CA ALA A 73 5.81 -9.87 7.73
C ALA A 73 6.11 -8.88 6.59
N ILE A 74 7.31 -8.32 6.56
CA ILE A 74 7.76 -7.43 5.49
C ILE A 74 7.88 -8.20 4.16
N ALA A 75 8.39 -9.44 4.20
CA ALA A 75 8.49 -10.29 3.02
C ALA A 75 7.10 -10.63 2.45
N ILE A 76 6.13 -10.97 3.29
CA ILE A 76 4.74 -11.20 2.89
C ILE A 76 4.16 -9.97 2.17
N ALA A 77 4.28 -8.78 2.79
CA ALA A 77 3.76 -7.56 2.18
C ALA A 77 4.47 -7.19 0.87
N ARG A 78 5.77 -7.48 0.76
CA ARG A 78 6.53 -7.29 -0.48
C ARG A 78 6.03 -8.23 -1.57
N THR A 79 5.89 -9.52 -1.27
CA THR A 79 5.38 -10.52 -2.22
C THR A 79 3.97 -10.18 -2.68
N ALA A 80 3.07 -9.85 -1.75
CA ALA A 80 1.72 -9.40 -2.05
C ALA A 80 1.71 -8.20 -3.01
N LYS A 81 2.53 -7.17 -2.71
CA LYS A 81 2.64 -5.99 -3.58
C LYS A 81 3.16 -6.35 -4.98
N GLN A 82 4.16 -7.21 -5.08
CA GLN A 82 4.72 -7.67 -6.36
C GLN A 82 3.70 -8.47 -7.19
N GLN A 83 2.81 -9.22 -6.51
CA GLN A 83 1.71 -9.95 -7.13
C GLN A 83 0.50 -9.06 -7.44
N GLY A 84 0.58 -7.75 -7.18
CA GLY A 84 -0.54 -6.83 -7.35
C GLY A 84 -1.69 -7.08 -6.39
N GLN A 85 -1.45 -7.83 -5.32
CA GLN A 85 -2.45 -8.13 -4.31
C GLN A 85 -2.72 -6.92 -3.41
N LYS A 86 -3.95 -6.83 -2.91
CA LYS A 86 -4.37 -5.78 -1.99
C LYS A 86 -4.70 -6.34 -0.61
N LEU A 87 -4.55 -5.48 0.39
CA LEU A 87 -5.13 -5.73 1.70
C LEU A 87 -6.67 -5.72 1.58
N PRO A 88 -7.39 -6.50 2.40
CA PRO A 88 -8.83 -6.33 2.57
C PRO A 88 -9.20 -4.90 2.99
N ALA A 89 -10.40 -4.45 2.64
CA ALA A 89 -10.82 -3.05 2.78
C ALA A 89 -10.73 -2.52 4.23
N ASP A 90 -11.10 -3.33 5.22
CA ASP A 90 -11.00 -3.01 6.64
C ASP A 90 -9.54 -2.81 7.08
N LYS A 91 -8.62 -3.64 6.58
CA LYS A 91 -7.19 -3.52 6.87
C LYS A 91 -6.57 -2.31 6.18
N GLN A 92 -7.01 -1.98 4.96
CA GLN A 92 -6.59 -0.73 4.29
C GLN A 92 -7.00 0.51 5.08
N ALA A 93 -8.24 0.55 5.58
CA ALA A 93 -8.72 1.66 6.40
C ALA A 93 -7.87 1.82 7.67
N ARG A 94 -7.60 0.71 8.38
CA ARG A 94 -6.71 0.71 9.55
C ARG A 94 -5.28 1.15 9.21
N MET A 95 -4.76 0.77 8.05
CA MET A 95 -3.45 1.22 7.58
C MET A 95 -3.42 2.75 7.37
N ILE A 96 -4.45 3.31 6.73
CA ILE A 96 -4.58 4.76 6.53
C ILE A 96 -4.64 5.50 7.87
N GLU A 97 -5.42 5.00 8.83
CA GLU A 97 -5.49 5.58 10.18
C GLU A 97 -4.15 5.53 10.91
N GLY A 98 -3.45 4.40 10.84
CA GLY A 98 -2.13 4.25 11.43
C GLY A 98 -1.11 5.21 10.82
N VAL A 99 -1.11 5.36 9.49
CA VAL A 99 -0.22 6.32 8.81
C VAL A 99 -0.50 7.75 9.30
N LYS A 100 -1.77 8.15 9.44
CA LYS A 100 -2.14 9.47 10.00
C LYS A 100 -1.56 9.68 11.40
N LYS A 101 -1.56 8.64 12.26
CA LYS A 101 -0.96 8.69 13.60
C LYS A 101 0.56 8.83 13.57
N MET A 102 1.22 8.28 12.55
CA MET A 102 2.67 8.40 12.37
C MET A 102 3.11 9.78 11.87
N VAL A 103 2.22 10.56 11.24
CA VAL A 103 2.56 11.85 10.60
C VAL A 103 3.34 12.79 11.51
N PRO A 104 2.96 13.07 12.77
CA PRO A 104 3.71 13.99 13.62
C PRO A 104 5.13 13.50 13.92
N GLY A 105 5.31 12.21 14.16
CA GLY A 105 6.62 11.60 14.37
C GLY A 105 7.50 11.68 13.11
N MET A 106 6.90 11.46 11.95
CA MET A 106 7.59 11.57 10.67
C MET A 106 7.87 13.02 10.25
N GLN A 107 7.03 13.99 10.59
CA GLN A 107 7.33 15.41 10.38
C GLN A 107 8.53 15.86 11.21
N ARG A 108 8.62 15.37 12.45
CA ARG A 108 9.73 15.68 13.36
C ARG A 108 11.04 15.02 12.94
N CYS A 109 10.99 13.74 12.54
CA CYS A 109 12.18 12.92 12.37
C CYS A 109 12.43 12.42 10.94
N GLY A 110 11.55 12.70 9.98
CA GLY A 110 11.65 12.18 8.61
C GLY A 110 12.83 12.71 7.80
N HIS A 111 13.44 13.81 8.23
CA HIS A 111 14.66 14.35 7.62
C HIS A 111 15.95 13.74 8.21
N ASP A 112 15.87 13.04 9.34
CA ASP A 112 17.01 12.38 9.96
C ASP A 112 17.50 11.20 9.09
N GLN A 113 18.80 11.14 8.84
CA GLN A 113 19.38 10.14 7.95
C GLN A 113 19.21 8.71 8.49
N LYS A 114 19.34 8.52 9.81
CA LYS A 114 19.21 7.20 10.44
C LYS A 114 17.76 6.72 10.40
N VAL A 115 16.81 7.62 10.62
CA VAL A 115 15.39 7.33 10.49
C VAL A 115 15.06 6.95 9.05
N ARG A 116 15.49 7.74 8.06
CA ARG A 116 15.29 7.40 6.64
C ARG A 116 15.89 6.04 6.28
N ALA A 117 17.10 5.74 6.76
CA ALA A 117 17.74 4.45 6.54
C ALA A 117 16.95 3.29 7.18
N ALA A 118 16.40 3.48 8.39
CA ALA A 118 15.55 2.50 9.06
C ALA A 118 14.27 2.23 8.26
N PHE A 119 13.58 3.28 7.81
CA PHE A 119 12.38 3.16 6.98
C PHE A 119 12.66 2.57 5.58
N ALA A 120 13.85 2.79 5.02
CA ALA A 120 14.24 2.20 3.74
C ALA A 120 14.35 0.66 3.78
N LYS A 121 14.44 0.05 4.97
CA LYS A 121 14.33 -1.42 5.14
C LYS A 121 12.88 -1.91 5.01
N LEU A 122 11.91 -1.04 5.26
CA LEU A 122 10.48 -1.31 5.17
C LEU A 122 9.92 -1.07 3.76
N ASP A 123 10.73 -0.52 2.85
CA ASP A 123 10.28 -0.23 1.49
C ASP A 123 9.92 -1.52 0.75
N LEU A 124 8.63 -1.62 0.43
CA LEU A 124 8.05 -2.75 -0.30
C LEU A 124 8.42 -2.74 -1.79
N ASN A 125 9.01 -1.66 -2.32
CA ASN A 125 9.49 -1.56 -3.70
C ASN A 125 10.95 -1.98 -3.84
N ARG A 126 11.69 -2.13 -2.74
CA ARG A 126 13.10 -2.47 -2.81
C ARG A 126 13.27 -3.87 -3.37
N LYS A 127 13.95 -3.98 -4.52
CA LYS A 127 14.45 -5.25 -5.04
C LYS A 127 15.50 -5.74 -4.04
N GLY A 128 15.19 -6.85 -3.36
CA GLY A 128 16.04 -7.47 -2.34
C GLY A 128 17.37 -7.93 -2.91
#